data_AF-A0A524FB42-F1
#
_entry.id   AF-A0A524FB42-F1
#
_cell.length_a   1.000
_cell.length_b   1.000
_cell.length_c   1.000
_cell.angle_alpha   90.00
_cell.angle_beta   90.00
_cell.angle_gamma   90.00
#
_symmetry.space_group_name_H-M   'P 1'
#
loop_
_entity.id
_entity.type
_entity.pdbx_description
1 polymer ?
#
loop_
_entity_poly.entity_id
_entity_poly.type
_entity_poly.pdbx_seq_one_letter_code
_entity_poly.pdbx_strand_id
1 'polypeptide(L)'
;GGTEAATRSIMGHTGAIAGNDKIFESVFQDTGIISTISIKDWMYYLRTFSSGIIPNGNKLAIITDSGGCGAMMAKAAEKYGLQVPEFSEELKSKLKKYVPEVANIDNPLDLTFQFNQYNLYIKIPKLIIKSGEVDGIILYAVFGFEEILDIIKSSGGKSYEEFEISNEMLNNIYLKPIQRLAKKQRVPILYIGPQGYQNPWVREFLKANIPVFELWDMPVKCFTALTKYLDFKNSLQKKLKNE
;
A
#
# COMPACT_ATOMS: atom_id res chain seq x y z
N GLY A 1 9.24 16.48 -23.04
CA GLY A 1 9.15 17.83 -23.63
C GLY A 1 7.75 18.30 -23.35
N GLY A 2 7.58 19.49 -22.80
CA GLY A 2 6.32 19.81 -22.15
C GLY A 2 6.30 21.11 -21.37
N THR A 3 7.45 21.44 -20.76
CA THR A 3 7.76 22.79 -20.32
C THR A 3 8.67 23.48 -21.33
N GLU A 4 8.67 24.81 -21.36
CA GLU A 4 9.49 25.59 -22.29
C GLU A 4 10.97 25.21 -22.23
N ALA A 5 11.50 25.03 -21.01
CA ALA A 5 12.89 24.63 -20.80
C ALA A 5 13.18 23.23 -21.36
N ALA A 6 12.29 22.26 -21.12
CA ALA A 6 12.43 20.92 -21.67
C ALA A 6 12.33 20.92 -23.21
N THR A 7 11.46 21.77 -23.77
CA THR A 7 11.32 21.94 -25.22
C THR A 7 12.59 22.50 -25.85
N ARG A 8 13.18 23.56 -25.28
CA ARG A 8 14.46 24.10 -25.75
C ARG A 8 15.57 23.05 -25.73
N SER A 9 15.64 22.24 -24.67
CA SER A 9 16.63 21.17 -24.55
C SER A 9 16.45 20.09 -25.61
N ILE A 10 15.22 19.62 -25.86
CA ILE A 10 14.93 18.59 -26.88
C ILE A 10 15.25 19.11 -28.27
N MET A 11 14.80 20.32 -28.60
CA MET A 11 15.08 20.94 -29.91
C MET A 11 16.59 21.05 -30.17
N GLY A 12 17.37 21.47 -29.16
CA GLY A 12 18.83 21.55 -29.27
C GLY A 12 19.53 20.21 -29.40
N HIS A 13 18.95 19.12 -28.87
CA HIS A 13 19.57 17.79 -28.90
C HIS A 13 19.18 16.97 -30.13
N THR A 14 17.90 16.94 -30.49
CA THR A 14 17.38 16.05 -31.55
C THR A 14 16.98 16.79 -32.83
N GLY A 15 16.95 18.13 -32.81
CA GLY A 15 16.42 18.94 -33.91
C GLY A 15 14.91 18.82 -34.12
N ALA A 16 14.22 18.02 -33.30
CA ALA A 16 12.79 17.77 -33.41
C ALA A 16 11.98 18.81 -32.64
N ILE A 17 10.79 19.12 -33.15
CA ILE A 17 9.79 19.91 -32.44
C ILE A 17 9.30 19.08 -31.24
N ALA A 18 9.40 19.65 -30.04
CA ALA A 18 8.85 18.99 -28.85
C ALA A 18 7.32 18.88 -28.99
N GLY A 19 6.77 17.71 -28.65
CA GLY A 19 5.32 17.52 -28.69
C GLY A 19 4.58 18.33 -27.62
N ASN A 20 3.28 18.49 -27.83
CA ASN A 20 2.41 19.30 -26.99
C ASN A 20 1.88 18.48 -25.80
N ASP A 21 2.18 18.92 -24.58
CA ASP A 21 1.77 18.24 -23.35
C ASP A 21 0.26 18.01 -23.26
N LYS A 22 -0.57 18.97 -23.67
CA LYS A 22 -2.04 18.83 -23.61
C LYS A 22 -2.54 17.71 -24.52
N ILE A 23 -1.89 17.54 -25.69
CA ILE A 23 -2.23 16.46 -26.61
C ILE A 23 -1.84 15.12 -25.99
N PHE A 24 -0.64 15.01 -25.41
CA PHE A 24 -0.21 13.80 -24.72
C PHE A 24 -1.10 13.46 -23.52
N GLU A 25 -1.47 14.45 -22.70
CA GLU A 25 -2.40 14.24 -21.58
C GLU A 25 -3.75 13.69 -22.05
N SER A 26 -4.32 14.23 -23.13
CA SER A 26 -5.56 13.71 -23.72
C SER A 26 -5.38 12.27 -24.19
N VAL A 27 -4.31 11.97 -24.94
CA VAL A 27 -4.01 10.62 -25.41
C VAL A 27 -3.83 9.66 -24.22
N PHE A 28 -3.16 10.09 -23.15
CA PHE A 28 -2.95 9.26 -21.97
C PHE A 28 -4.27 8.94 -21.27
N GLN A 29 -5.16 9.91 -21.13
CA GLN A 29 -6.51 9.70 -20.58
C GLN A 29 -7.32 8.71 -21.43
N ASP A 30 -7.29 8.86 -22.76
CA ASP A 30 -8.04 8.02 -23.70
C ASP A 30 -7.48 6.60 -23.83
N THR A 31 -6.21 6.39 -23.50
CA THR A 31 -5.52 5.09 -23.60
C THR A 31 -5.25 4.42 -22.26
N GLY A 32 -5.61 5.08 -21.14
CA GLY A 32 -5.39 4.57 -19.79
C GLY A 32 -3.92 4.60 -19.34
N ILE A 33 -3.07 5.38 -20.01
CA ILE A 33 -1.68 5.57 -19.61
C ILE A 33 -1.64 6.45 -18.35
N ILE A 34 -0.94 5.97 -17.32
CA ILE A 34 -0.71 6.72 -16.09
C ILE A 34 0.65 7.41 -16.20
N SER A 35 0.63 8.73 -16.34
CA SER A 35 1.84 9.56 -16.42
C SER A 35 2.31 10.03 -15.04
N THR A 36 3.61 10.32 -14.94
CA THR A 36 4.23 10.99 -13.79
C THR A 36 5.50 11.71 -14.24
N ILE A 37 5.85 12.79 -13.55
CA ILE A 37 7.10 13.53 -13.76
C ILE A 37 8.23 13.05 -12.85
N SER A 38 7.94 12.12 -11.93
CA SER A 38 8.87 11.60 -10.92
C SER A 38 9.27 10.18 -11.27
N ILE A 39 10.57 9.95 -11.50
CA ILE A 39 11.11 8.59 -11.72
C ILE A 39 10.85 7.69 -10.51
N LYS A 40 10.86 8.26 -9.29
CA LYS A 40 10.54 7.54 -8.05
C LYS A 40 9.10 7.04 -8.09
N ASP A 41 8.15 7.91 -8.43
CA ASP A 41 6.74 7.56 -8.52
C ASP A 41 6.52 6.50 -9.59
N TRP A 42 7.19 6.63 -10.75
CA TRP A 42 7.13 5.66 -11.83
C TRP A 42 7.59 4.27 -11.38
N MET A 43 8.71 4.16 -10.66
CA MET A 43 9.18 2.89 -10.12
C MET A 43 8.19 2.27 -9.12
N TYR A 44 7.59 3.08 -8.24
CA TYR A 44 6.59 2.60 -7.28
C TYR A 44 5.29 2.18 -7.96
N TYR A 45 4.84 2.90 -8.98
CA TYR A 45 3.69 2.49 -9.80
C TYR A 45 3.97 1.15 -10.47
N LEU A 46 5.12 0.99 -11.15
CA LEU A 46 5.49 -0.29 -11.77
C LEU A 46 5.46 -1.46 -10.79
N ARG A 47 6.08 -1.30 -9.61
CA ARG A 47 6.07 -2.33 -8.57
C ARG A 47 4.65 -2.64 -8.09
N THR A 48 3.82 -1.62 -7.88
CA THR A 48 2.44 -1.79 -7.45
C THR A 48 1.61 -2.55 -8.49
N PHE A 49 1.69 -2.15 -9.77
CA PHE A 49 1.00 -2.82 -10.86
C PHE A 49 1.52 -4.25 -11.09
N SER A 50 2.80 -4.52 -10.83
CA SER A 50 3.39 -5.87 -10.94
C SER A 50 2.81 -6.88 -9.95
N SER A 51 2.14 -6.42 -8.88
CA SER A 51 1.39 -7.30 -7.96
C SER A 51 0.22 -8.01 -8.67
N GLY A 52 -0.28 -7.44 -9.78
CA GLY A 52 -1.38 -7.98 -10.56
C GLY A 52 -2.75 -7.89 -9.88
N ILE A 53 -2.88 -7.07 -8.83
CA ILE A 53 -4.15 -6.87 -8.12
C ILE A 53 -4.71 -5.48 -8.47
N ILE A 54 -5.81 -5.45 -9.23
CA ILE A 54 -6.59 -4.23 -9.45
C ILE A 54 -7.78 -4.25 -8.49
N PRO A 55 -7.94 -3.25 -7.60
CA PRO A 55 -9.02 -3.19 -6.63
C PRO A 55 -10.39 -3.13 -7.30
N ASN A 56 -11.46 -3.28 -6.52
CA ASN A 56 -12.85 -3.13 -7.01
C ASN A 56 -13.41 -1.71 -6.80
N GLY A 57 -12.69 -0.86 -6.08
CA GLY A 57 -13.11 0.50 -5.74
C GLY A 57 -11.99 1.29 -5.09
N ASN A 58 -12.36 2.35 -4.37
CA ASN A 58 -11.44 3.35 -3.83
C ASN A 58 -11.46 3.47 -2.30
N LYS A 59 -12.03 2.50 -1.57
CA LYS A 59 -12.08 2.50 -0.11
C LYS A 59 -10.82 1.86 0.48
N LEU A 60 -10.18 2.53 1.43
CA LEU A 60 -8.98 2.06 2.11
C LEU A 60 -9.26 1.78 3.58
N ALA A 61 -8.71 0.67 4.08
CA ALA A 61 -8.37 0.53 5.48
C ALA A 61 -6.91 0.95 5.71
N ILE A 62 -6.66 1.69 6.78
CA ILE A 62 -5.32 2.03 7.22
C ILE A 62 -5.08 1.32 8.54
N ILE A 63 -4.01 0.53 8.62
CA ILE A 63 -3.53 -0.12 9.84
C ILE A 63 -2.21 0.55 10.21
N THR A 64 -2.06 1.00 11.45
CA THR A 64 -0.88 1.75 11.90
C THR A 64 -0.57 1.45 13.36
N ASP A 65 0.67 1.66 13.79
CA ASP A 65 1.07 1.74 15.20
C ASP A 65 1.22 3.20 15.68
N SER A 66 1.05 4.15 14.76
CA SER A 66 1.23 5.57 15.01
C SER A 66 0.00 6.34 14.52
N GLY A 67 -0.74 6.93 15.45
CA GLY A 67 -1.90 7.77 15.14
C GLY A 67 -1.55 9.00 14.29
N GLY A 68 -0.35 9.56 14.45
CA GLY A 68 0.14 10.66 13.61
C GLY A 68 0.29 10.24 12.15
N CYS A 69 0.99 9.12 11.89
CA CYS A 69 1.13 8.56 10.55
C CYS A 69 -0.22 8.12 9.97
N GLY A 70 -1.08 7.52 10.80
CA GLY A 70 -2.46 7.16 10.46
C GLY A 70 -3.27 8.35 9.95
N ALA A 71 -3.29 9.44 10.71
CA ALA A 71 -4.00 10.67 10.36
C ALA A 71 -3.44 11.31 9.07
N MET A 72 -2.12 11.31 8.90
CA MET A 72 -1.48 11.84 7.69
C MET A 72 -1.83 11.02 6.44
N MET A 73 -1.79 9.68 6.54
CA MET A 73 -2.19 8.80 5.44
C MET A 73 -3.67 8.95 5.09
N ALA A 74 -4.56 9.03 6.09
CA ALA A 74 -5.99 9.25 5.87
C ALA A 74 -6.25 10.58 5.15
N LYS A 75 -5.65 11.67 5.65
CA LYS A 75 -5.71 12.98 5.01
C LYS A 75 -5.18 12.96 3.57
N ALA A 76 -4.08 12.26 3.31
CA ALA A 76 -3.58 12.11 1.95
C ALA A 76 -4.58 11.32 1.09
N ALA A 77 -5.07 10.18 1.57
CA ALA A 77 -6.04 9.35 0.85
C ALA A 77 -7.25 10.16 0.38
N GLU A 78 -7.87 10.92 1.29
CA GLU A 78 -9.00 11.78 0.97
C GLU A 78 -8.65 12.88 -0.04
N LYS A 79 -7.48 13.51 0.10
CA LYS A 79 -7.00 14.52 -0.87
C LYS A 79 -6.76 13.94 -2.27
N TYR A 80 -6.47 12.65 -2.39
CA TYR A 80 -6.35 11.95 -3.67
C TYR A 80 -7.67 11.35 -4.16
N GLY A 81 -8.80 11.62 -3.50
CA GLY A 81 -10.12 11.13 -3.89
C GLY A 81 -10.42 9.69 -3.49
N LEU A 82 -9.62 9.12 -2.59
CA LEU A 82 -9.90 7.82 -1.95
C LEU A 82 -10.79 8.03 -0.72
N GLN A 83 -11.40 6.95 -0.24
CA GLN A 83 -12.26 6.97 0.95
C GLN A 83 -11.61 6.17 2.09
N VAL A 84 -11.72 6.66 3.32
CA VAL A 84 -11.32 5.92 4.53
C VAL A 84 -12.56 5.76 5.40
N PRO A 85 -13.47 4.84 5.04
CA PRO A 85 -14.77 4.73 5.72
C PRO A 85 -14.59 4.17 7.15
N GLU A 86 -15.44 4.62 8.08
CA GLU A 86 -15.55 3.96 9.38
C GLU A 86 -15.89 2.48 9.21
N PHE A 87 -15.29 1.64 10.05
CA PHE A 87 -15.65 0.22 10.11
C PHE A 87 -17.03 0.03 10.71
N SER A 88 -17.73 -1.00 10.26
CA SER A 88 -18.97 -1.44 10.89
C SER A 88 -18.75 -1.91 12.33
N GLU A 89 -19.77 -1.79 13.18
CA GLU A 89 -19.73 -2.33 14.54
C GLU A 89 -19.49 -3.85 14.56
N GLU A 90 -19.94 -4.57 13.53
CA GLU A 90 -19.68 -6.00 13.37
C GLU A 90 -18.18 -6.27 13.16
N LEU A 91 -17.52 -5.51 12.27
CA LEU A 91 -16.09 -5.63 12.03
C LEU A 91 -15.29 -5.21 13.26
N LYS A 92 -15.63 -4.08 13.89
CA LYS A 92 -15.00 -3.62 15.14
C LYS A 92 -15.08 -4.71 16.21
N SER A 93 -16.25 -5.31 16.44
CA SER A 93 -16.44 -6.40 17.41
C SER A 93 -15.53 -7.61 17.14
N LYS A 94 -15.33 -7.98 15.86
CA LYS A 94 -14.40 -9.07 15.48
C LYS A 94 -12.94 -8.66 15.69
N LEU A 95 -12.58 -7.42 15.39
CA LEU A 95 -11.23 -6.88 15.54
C LEU A 95 -10.81 -6.79 17.01
N LYS A 96 -11.73 -6.47 17.95
CA LYS A 96 -11.44 -6.33 19.41
C LYS A 96 -10.70 -7.53 19.99
N LYS A 97 -10.87 -8.72 19.42
CA LYS A 97 -10.25 -9.96 19.89
C LYS A 97 -8.77 -10.11 19.50
N TYR A 98 -8.27 -9.26 18.60
CA TYR A 98 -6.94 -9.38 18.00
C TYR A 98 -6.10 -8.10 18.12
N VAL A 99 -6.67 -7.04 18.68
CA VAL A 99 -5.99 -5.75 18.88
C VAL A 99 -5.74 -5.51 20.38
N PRO A 100 -4.71 -4.73 20.76
CA PRO A 100 -4.52 -4.31 22.14
C PRO A 100 -5.73 -3.56 22.68
N GLU A 101 -5.95 -3.62 23.99
CA GLU A 101 -7.06 -2.90 24.65
C GLU A 101 -6.97 -1.38 24.48
N VAL A 102 -5.75 -0.85 24.39
CA VAL A 102 -5.46 0.57 24.18
C VAL A 102 -5.61 1.04 22.73
N ALA A 103 -5.84 0.12 21.79
CA ALA A 103 -5.92 0.45 20.37
C ALA A 103 -7.18 1.27 20.03
N ASN A 104 -7.05 2.21 19.09
CA ASN A 104 -8.20 2.81 18.43
C ASN A 104 -8.67 1.87 17.31
N ILE A 105 -9.90 1.36 17.45
CA ILE A 105 -10.46 0.33 16.56
C ILE A 105 -11.22 0.87 15.35
N ASP A 106 -11.25 2.19 15.19
CA ASP A 106 -11.84 2.83 14.01
C ASP A 106 -10.93 2.66 12.77
N ASN A 107 -11.30 3.31 11.67
CA ASN A 107 -10.44 3.42 10.49
C ASN A 107 -9.99 4.88 10.36
N PRO A 108 -8.70 5.22 10.54
CA PRO A 108 -7.54 4.32 10.69
C PRO A 108 -7.52 3.47 11.98
N LEU A 109 -7.13 2.20 11.82
CA LEU A 109 -6.91 1.24 12.90
C LEU A 109 -5.54 1.49 13.52
N ASP A 110 -5.52 2.20 14.65
CA ASP A 110 -4.29 2.49 15.39
C ASP A 110 -4.09 1.48 16.50
N LEU A 111 -3.12 0.60 16.29
CA LEU A 111 -2.76 -0.46 17.21
C LEU A 111 -1.91 0.03 18.38
N THR A 112 -1.40 1.29 18.34
CA THR A 112 -0.42 1.89 19.27
C THR A 112 0.90 1.11 19.36
N PHE A 113 0.82 -0.14 19.79
CA PHE A 113 1.89 -1.09 19.73
C PHE A 113 1.31 -2.52 19.65
N GLN A 114 1.58 -3.24 18.55
CA GLN A 114 1.17 -4.63 18.39
C GLN A 114 2.39 -5.54 18.31
N PHE A 115 2.54 -6.36 19.35
CA PHE A 115 3.62 -7.33 19.46
C PHE A 115 3.32 -8.63 18.69
N ASN A 116 2.04 -8.99 18.54
CA ASN A 116 1.65 -10.21 17.84
C ASN A 116 1.64 -10.03 16.32
N GLN A 117 2.70 -10.49 15.66
CA GLN A 117 2.88 -10.35 14.21
C GLN A 117 1.86 -11.17 13.40
N TYR A 118 1.43 -12.33 13.90
CA TYR A 118 0.38 -13.10 13.24
C TYR A 118 -0.94 -12.33 13.21
N ASN A 119 -1.26 -11.60 14.29
CA ASN A 119 -2.42 -10.73 14.30
C ASN A 119 -2.26 -9.58 13.29
N LEU A 120 -1.11 -8.90 13.30
CA LEU A 120 -0.80 -7.77 12.42
C LEU A 120 -0.86 -8.13 10.93
N TYR A 121 -0.20 -9.22 10.52
CA TYR A 121 -0.07 -9.57 9.10
C TYR A 121 -1.15 -10.52 8.58
N ILE A 122 -1.78 -11.32 9.45
CA ILE A 122 -2.78 -12.31 9.02
C ILE A 122 -4.17 -11.99 9.55
N LYS A 123 -4.39 -12.02 10.87
CA LYS A 123 -5.76 -12.04 11.41
C LYS A 123 -6.50 -10.74 11.11
N ILE A 124 -5.88 -9.60 11.41
CA ILE A 124 -6.47 -8.28 11.21
C ILE A 124 -6.71 -8.02 9.72
N PRO A 125 -5.72 -8.12 8.79
CA PRO A 125 -5.97 -7.93 7.37
C PRO A 125 -6.98 -8.92 6.80
N LYS A 126 -6.99 -10.18 7.26
CA LYS A 126 -7.97 -11.18 6.83
C LYS A 126 -9.40 -10.82 7.24
N LEU A 127 -9.60 -10.27 8.44
CA LEU A 127 -10.92 -9.81 8.89
C LEU A 127 -11.40 -8.63 8.05
N ILE A 128 -10.53 -7.64 7.81
CA ILE A 128 -10.82 -6.48 6.98
C ILE A 128 -11.12 -6.87 5.53
N ILE A 129 -10.31 -7.75 4.92
CA ILE A 129 -10.58 -8.24 3.56
C ILE A 129 -11.93 -8.98 3.48
N LYS A 130 -12.24 -9.78 4.51
CA LYS A 130 -13.46 -10.60 4.52
C LYS A 130 -14.73 -9.80 4.85
N SER A 131 -14.63 -8.61 5.42
CA SER A 131 -15.81 -7.77 5.66
C SER A 131 -16.39 -7.23 4.36
N GLY A 132 -15.55 -7.04 3.32
CA GLY A 132 -15.95 -6.42 2.07
C GLY A 132 -16.20 -4.91 2.18
N GLU A 133 -15.81 -4.29 3.29
CA GLU A 133 -16.04 -2.87 3.56
C GLU A 133 -15.01 -1.96 2.86
N VAL A 134 -13.87 -2.51 2.43
CA VAL A 134 -12.76 -1.78 1.81
C VAL A 134 -12.24 -2.49 0.56
N ASP A 135 -11.60 -1.72 -0.31
CA ASP A 135 -11.03 -2.14 -1.58
C ASP A 135 -9.50 -2.26 -1.54
N GLY A 136 -8.85 -1.77 -0.48
CA GLY A 136 -7.42 -1.86 -0.26
C GLY A 136 -7.03 -1.69 1.20
N ILE A 137 -5.82 -2.13 1.54
CA ILE A 137 -5.25 -1.96 2.88
C ILE A 137 -3.89 -1.26 2.74
N ILE A 138 -3.67 -0.21 3.53
CA ILE A 138 -2.34 0.31 3.82
C ILE A 138 -1.95 -0.16 5.22
N LEU A 139 -0.83 -0.87 5.33
CA LEU A 139 -0.29 -1.33 6.60
C LEU A 139 1.02 -0.60 6.87
N TYR A 140 0.98 0.32 7.82
CA TYR A 140 2.14 1.04 8.32
C TYR A 140 2.82 0.26 9.45
N ALA A 141 4.13 0.44 9.55
CA ALA A 141 5.00 -0.15 10.56
C ALA A 141 5.40 -1.62 10.31
N VAL A 142 5.75 -1.93 9.05
CA VAL A 142 6.51 -3.14 8.74
C VAL A 142 7.94 -2.98 9.23
N PHE A 143 8.20 -3.37 10.48
CA PHE A 143 9.54 -3.41 11.05
C PHE A 143 9.85 -4.74 11.70
N GLY A 144 11.08 -5.23 11.49
CA GLY A 144 11.61 -6.37 12.22
C GLY A 144 11.83 -5.99 13.68
N PHE A 145 11.44 -6.86 14.60
CA PHE A 145 11.70 -6.66 16.02
C PHE A 145 13.14 -7.01 16.41
N GLU A 146 13.96 -7.48 15.47
CA GLU A 146 15.33 -7.96 15.70
C GLU A 146 16.17 -6.97 16.52
N GLU A 147 16.23 -5.69 16.11
CA GLU A 147 17.00 -4.66 16.82
C GLU A 147 16.42 -4.34 18.21
N ILE A 148 15.09 -4.32 18.34
CA ILE A 148 14.41 -4.10 19.62
C ILE A 148 14.66 -5.28 20.56
N LEU A 149 14.63 -6.51 20.04
CA LEU A 149 14.90 -7.73 20.80
C LEU A 149 16.35 -7.77 21.27
N ASP A 150 17.30 -7.33 20.45
CA ASP A 150 18.70 -7.23 20.84
C ASP A 150 18.89 -6.19 21.95
N ILE A 151 18.18 -5.06 21.90
CA ILE A 151 18.16 -4.08 22.99
C ILE A 151 17.52 -4.67 24.24
N ILE A 152 16.39 -5.36 24.14
CA ILE A 152 15.72 -6.01 25.29
C ILE A 152 16.64 -7.07 25.91
N LYS A 153 17.25 -7.94 25.09
CA LYS A 153 18.20 -8.98 25.53
C LYS A 153 19.41 -8.36 26.21
N SER A 154 20.02 -7.33 25.63
CA SER A 154 21.19 -6.64 26.21
C SER A 154 20.86 -5.83 27.47
N SER A 155 19.62 -5.40 27.64
CA SER A 155 19.12 -4.72 28.85
C SER A 155 18.77 -5.68 30.00
N GLY A 156 18.93 -6.99 29.82
CA GLY A 156 18.51 -8.00 30.79
C GLY A 156 16.99 -8.25 30.83
N GLY A 157 16.26 -7.72 29.85
CA GLY A 157 14.84 -8.01 29.66
C GLY A 157 14.63 -9.43 29.14
N LYS A 158 13.49 -10.04 29.49
CA LYS A 158 13.13 -11.37 28.99
C LYS A 158 12.82 -11.27 27.49
N SER A 159 13.51 -12.06 26.65
CA SER A 159 13.07 -12.26 25.27
C SER A 159 11.79 -13.08 25.29
N TYR A 160 10.73 -12.60 24.64
CA TYR A 160 9.56 -13.44 24.41
C TYR A 160 9.80 -14.26 23.14
N GLU A 161 9.73 -15.59 23.25
CA GLU A 161 9.85 -16.52 22.11
C GLU A 161 8.84 -16.20 20.99
N GLU A 162 7.72 -15.56 21.33
CA GLU A 162 6.70 -15.09 20.39
C GLU A 162 7.20 -14.04 19.38
N PHE A 163 8.37 -13.43 19.60
CA PHE A 163 8.97 -12.45 18.70
C PHE A 163 9.97 -13.05 17.70
N GLU A 164 10.40 -14.29 17.89
CA GLU A 164 11.35 -14.93 16.98
C GLU A 164 10.62 -15.53 15.77
N ILE A 165 10.38 -14.69 14.76
CA ILE A 165 9.87 -15.14 13.46
C ILE A 165 11.05 -15.45 12.57
N SER A 166 11.19 -16.73 12.20
CA SER A 166 12.12 -17.07 11.14
C SER A 166 11.66 -16.47 9.80
N ASN A 167 12.62 -16.10 8.94
CA ASN A 167 12.33 -15.63 7.59
C ASN A 167 11.43 -16.59 6.79
N GLU A 168 11.57 -17.90 7.05
CA GLU A 168 10.74 -18.93 6.44
C GLU A 168 9.29 -18.87 6.93
N MET A 169 9.07 -18.66 8.24
CA MET A 169 7.75 -18.45 8.82
C MET A 169 7.11 -17.17 8.26
N LEU A 170 7.87 -16.07 8.14
CA LEU A 170 7.36 -14.83 7.53
C LEU A 170 6.80 -15.07 6.12
N ASN A 171 7.57 -15.69 5.24
CA ASN A 171 7.14 -15.93 3.87
C ASN A 171 6.01 -16.96 3.76
N ASN A 172 6.16 -18.13 4.37
CA ASN A 172 5.28 -19.27 4.12
C ASN A 172 4.01 -19.22 4.97
N ILE A 173 4.09 -18.70 6.20
CA ILE A 173 2.97 -18.70 7.16
C ILE A 173 2.23 -17.36 7.12
N TYR A 174 2.92 -16.24 6.90
CA TYR A 174 2.30 -14.91 6.88
C TYR A 174 2.04 -14.38 5.45
N LEU A 175 3.09 -14.11 4.68
CA LEU A 175 2.95 -13.35 3.43
C LEU A 175 2.19 -14.11 2.34
N LYS A 176 2.58 -15.36 2.02
CA LYS A 176 1.92 -16.13 0.96
C LYS A 176 0.42 -16.34 1.19
N PRO A 177 -0.05 -16.76 2.40
CA PRO A 177 -1.48 -16.93 2.64
C PRO A 177 -2.29 -15.64 2.48
N ILE A 178 -1.80 -14.52 3.02
CA ILE A 178 -2.52 -13.25 2.92
C ILE A 178 -2.52 -12.70 1.49
N GLN A 179 -1.40 -12.83 0.76
CA GLN A 179 -1.34 -12.47 -0.66
C GLN A 179 -2.33 -13.26 -1.52
N ARG A 180 -2.48 -14.56 -1.28
CA ARG A 180 -3.47 -15.39 -1.99
C ARG A 180 -4.89 -14.90 -1.72
N LEU A 181 -5.20 -14.54 -0.47
CA LEU A 181 -6.50 -13.98 -0.11
C LEU A 181 -6.73 -12.61 -0.75
N ALA A 182 -5.76 -11.71 -0.64
CA ALA A 182 -5.74 -10.38 -1.26
C ALA A 182 -5.98 -10.47 -2.77
N LYS A 183 -5.28 -11.36 -3.47
CA LYS A 183 -5.47 -11.59 -4.91
C LYS A 183 -6.86 -12.15 -5.23
N LYS A 184 -7.33 -13.14 -4.45
CA LYS A 184 -8.65 -13.75 -4.64
C LYS A 184 -9.79 -12.74 -4.47
N GLN A 185 -9.69 -11.85 -3.47
CA GLN A 185 -10.71 -10.86 -3.16
C GLN A 185 -10.48 -9.51 -3.86
N ARG A 186 -9.38 -9.39 -4.63
CA ARG A 186 -8.96 -8.16 -5.28
C ARG A 186 -8.80 -6.98 -4.31
N VAL A 187 -8.16 -7.23 -3.16
CA VAL A 187 -7.85 -6.21 -2.13
C VAL A 187 -6.33 -6.17 -1.96
N PRO A 188 -5.60 -5.25 -2.63
CA PRO A 188 -4.16 -5.15 -2.45
C PRO A 188 -3.82 -4.67 -1.04
N ILE A 189 -2.70 -5.17 -0.51
CA ILE A 189 -2.13 -4.72 0.76
C ILE A 189 -0.81 -4.02 0.44
N LEU A 190 -0.72 -2.75 0.79
CA LEU A 190 0.45 -1.90 0.57
C LEU A 190 1.15 -1.68 1.91
N TYR A 191 2.41 -2.10 1.99
CA TYR A 191 3.16 -2.14 3.23
C TYR A 191 4.13 -0.97 3.34
N ILE A 192 4.14 -0.27 4.47
CA ILE A 192 5.09 0.81 4.72
C ILE A 192 6.04 0.35 5.83
N GLY A 193 7.34 0.41 5.55
CA GLY A 193 8.41 0.15 6.49
C GLY A 193 9.43 1.28 6.39
N PRO A 194 9.70 2.03 7.47
CA PRO A 194 10.66 3.14 7.42
C PRO A 194 12.11 2.68 7.24
N GLN A 195 12.39 1.37 7.32
CA GLN A 195 13.73 0.83 7.06
C GLN A 195 14.04 0.76 5.57
N GLY A 196 15.31 1.00 5.23
CA GLY A 196 15.79 0.85 3.86
C GLY A 196 15.83 -0.62 3.40
N TYR A 197 15.99 -0.81 2.08
CA TYR A 197 15.99 -2.13 1.41
C TYR A 197 17.04 -3.14 1.91
N GLN A 198 18.03 -2.71 2.68
CA GLN A 198 19.04 -3.59 3.28
C GLN A 198 18.53 -4.32 4.52
N ASN A 199 17.45 -3.84 5.14
CA ASN A 199 16.88 -4.46 6.32
C ASN A 199 16.38 -5.89 6.00
N PRO A 200 16.78 -6.92 6.78
CA PRO A 200 16.42 -8.31 6.53
C PRO A 200 14.91 -8.53 6.39
N TRP A 201 14.12 -7.90 7.25
CA TRP A 201 12.67 -7.98 7.23
C TRP A 201 12.08 -7.47 5.91
N VAL A 202 12.50 -6.27 5.45
CA VAL A 202 12.07 -5.70 4.17
C VAL A 202 12.47 -6.60 3.00
N ARG A 203 13.65 -7.23 3.04
CA ARG A 203 14.11 -8.13 1.97
C ARG A 203 13.21 -9.34 1.77
N GLU A 204 12.60 -9.88 2.82
CA GLU A 204 11.67 -11.00 2.69
C GLU A 204 10.38 -10.60 1.96
N PHE A 205 9.86 -9.40 2.21
CA PHE A 205 8.73 -8.86 1.44
C PHE A 205 9.08 -8.72 -0.04
N LEU A 206 10.27 -8.19 -0.36
CA LEU A 206 10.73 -8.05 -1.74
C LEU A 206 10.90 -9.40 -2.44
N LYS A 207 11.43 -10.43 -1.75
CA LYS A 207 11.53 -11.80 -2.27
C LYS A 207 10.15 -12.40 -2.54
N ALA A 208 9.14 -12.03 -1.75
CA ALA A 208 7.74 -12.38 -1.98
C ALA A 208 7.05 -11.51 -3.06
N ASN A 209 7.81 -10.67 -3.78
CA ASN A 209 7.34 -9.70 -4.76
C ASN A 209 6.29 -8.71 -4.19
N ILE A 210 6.47 -8.33 -2.92
CA ILE A 210 5.66 -7.33 -2.24
C ILE A 210 6.47 -6.03 -2.14
N PRO A 211 6.03 -4.93 -2.75
CA PRO A 211 6.67 -3.65 -2.53
C PRO A 211 6.45 -3.19 -1.09
N VAL A 212 7.55 -2.78 -0.45
CA VAL A 212 7.52 -2.02 0.80
C VAL A 212 7.86 -0.57 0.48
N PHE A 213 7.02 0.35 0.94
CA PHE A 213 7.17 1.78 0.76
C PHE A 213 7.93 2.37 1.94
N GLU A 214 8.86 3.29 1.67
CA GLU A 214 9.61 3.99 2.71
C GLU A 214 8.81 5.16 3.32
N LEU A 215 7.92 5.77 2.52
CA LEU A 215 7.19 6.98 2.88
C LEU A 215 5.69 6.73 2.83
N TRP A 216 4.97 7.38 3.75
CA TRP A 216 3.55 7.17 4.00
C TRP A 216 2.63 7.71 2.90
N ASP A 217 3.08 8.65 2.07
CA ASP A 217 2.29 9.22 0.97
C ASP A 217 2.32 8.36 -0.31
N MET A 218 3.40 7.63 -0.53
CA MET A 218 3.58 6.83 -1.75
C MET A 218 2.55 5.71 -1.96
N PRO A 219 2.16 4.90 -0.96
CA PRO A 219 1.13 3.87 -1.18
C PRO A 219 -0.23 4.48 -1.52
N VAL A 220 -0.56 5.66 -0.99
CA VAL A 220 -1.78 6.39 -1.37
C VAL A 220 -1.76 6.75 -2.85
N LYS A 221 -0.66 7.32 -3.35
CA LYS A 221 -0.49 7.63 -4.79
C LYS A 221 -0.59 6.38 -5.65
N CYS A 222 0.05 5.29 -5.22
CA CYS A 222 0.05 4.02 -5.96
C CYS A 222 -1.35 3.39 -6.01
N PHE A 223 -2.08 3.42 -4.89
CA PHE A 223 -3.47 2.94 -4.87
C PHE A 223 -4.37 3.81 -5.75
N THR A 224 -4.16 5.14 -5.74
CA THR A 224 -4.86 6.07 -6.64
C THR A 224 -4.57 5.76 -8.12
N ALA A 225 -3.34 5.35 -8.46
CA ALA A 225 -3.02 4.91 -9.80
C ALA A 225 -3.80 3.63 -10.19
N LEU A 226 -3.94 2.68 -9.26
CA LEU A 226 -4.76 1.48 -9.47
C LEU A 226 -6.24 1.81 -9.70
N THR A 227 -6.81 2.77 -8.95
CA THR A 227 -8.22 3.18 -9.12
C THR A 227 -8.44 3.92 -10.44
N LYS A 228 -7.52 4.81 -10.85
CA LYS A 228 -7.57 5.44 -12.18
C LYS A 228 -7.57 4.42 -13.31
N TYR A 229 -6.74 3.37 -13.19
CA TYR A 229 -6.73 2.28 -14.16
C TYR A 229 -8.03 1.47 -14.15
N LEU A 230 -8.60 1.22 -12.97
CA LEU A 230 -9.92 0.58 -12.84
C LEU A 230 -11.01 1.39 -13.55
N ASP A 231 -11.05 2.70 -13.34
CA ASP A 231 -12.03 3.60 -13.97
C ASP A 231 -11.91 3.56 -15.50
N PHE A 232 -10.68 3.62 -16.01
CA PHE A 232 -10.41 3.45 -17.44
C PHE A 232 -10.93 2.11 -17.96
N LYS A 233 -10.61 1.01 -17.28
CA LYS A 233 -11.05 -0.35 -17.66
C LYS A 233 -12.57 -0.46 -17.69
N ASN A 234 -13.26 0.12 -16.70
CA ASN A 234 -14.72 0.15 -16.64
C ASN A 234 -15.31 0.98 -17.79
N SER A 235 -14.67 2.12 -18.12
CA SER A 235 -15.09 2.97 -19.25
C SER A 235 -15.01 2.25 -20.60
N LEU A 236 -13.93 1.49 -20.83
CA LEU A 236 -13.75 0.67 -22.04
C LEU A 236 -14.81 -0.42 -22.15
N GLN A 237 -15.08 -1.13 -21.05
CA GLN A 237 -16.12 -2.17 -21.02
C GLN A 237 -17.51 -1.61 -21.31
N LYS A 238 -17.80 -0.38 -20.87
CA LYS A 238 -19.06 0.29 -21.18
C LYS A 238 -19.16 0.68 -22.65
N LYS A 239 -18.08 1.18 -23.26
CA LYS A 239 -18.02 1.49 -24.69
C LYS A 239 -18.26 0.24 -25.54
N LEU A 240 -17.54 -0.84 -25.25
CA LEU A 240 -17.66 -2.13 -25.97
C LEU A 240 -19.02 -2.82 -25.85
N LYS A 241 -19.84 -2.49 -24.84
CA LYS A 241 -21.21 -3.03 -24.68
C LYS A 241 -22.27 -2.21 -25.41
N ASN A 242 -21.93 -0.98 -25.79
CA ASN A 242 -22.84 -0.05 -26.46
C ASN A 242 -22.60 0.02 -27.98
N GLU A 243 -21.60 -0.71 -28.49
CA GLU A 243 -21.28 -0.97 -29.90
C GLU A 243 -21.78 -2.36 -30.29
#